data_AF-A0A2U3GTH5-F1
#
_entry.id   AF-A0A2U3GTH5-F1
#
_cell.length_a   1.000
_cell.length_b   1.000
_cell.length_c   1.000
_cell.angle_alpha   90.00
_cell.angle_beta   90.00
_cell.angle_gamma   90.00
#
_symmetry.space_group_name_H-M   'P 1'
#
loop_
_entity.id
_entity.type
_entity.pdbx_description
1 polymer ?
#
loop_
_entity_poly.entity_id
_entity_poly.type
_entity_poly.pdbx_seq_one_letter_code
_entity_poly.pdbx_strand_id
1 'polypeptide(L)'
;MTISPRPLKRIPSQAGALEASGSPLFGSPHPSAGAEAWYLNGHVRDENGDTYTWMISMLRRHDVQDHDAPAGYGLVITCSSQAGVSASAWVSPAMHRAVREAIAGDTAQDPRIRDALAQALDEGPLLPDRLLTQPVAESAQHLDVSFGDLAALRRDEDGAYRLAFRDKGRFELLLTPLKEAVPQFNAQGSSPGRLPSDADAMTSYVMPRLHAQGTMHRGDGSRQRLEGQAWCTQDWGATDLLSFPGTPGHTREWTGIQLENGWEISCIHTRTSDPATGATALEFTRATAIAPDGTTSYHDLTWQPIHHWTSLATLNTYPTTVRVSVPDLGLDLDVTATTAQGEIRTLLAGRALWESPATVRGIQETTPVAGTAFLQTLPTNTIGDIEHYMRRTHDIARTQAAALYSADPGDETALGLLTGTSGRTDLDTDVRHRLHQAVTAPILHLLDNPGRRLAPVRHRSRPVPPGRRPRALPATDRGHRTPPRLSPDHRRHPGQLPHPARPPKRPRGLRHRPRHHRRHPRLLHLRRPHAARPTSRPQHHAAHLPALSAGHARRPRRPGP
;
A
#
# COMPACT_ATOMS: atom_id res chain seq x y z
N MET A 1 29.37 -9.23 48.65
CA MET A 1 29.44 -8.93 47.20
C MET A 1 28.22 -8.10 46.86
N THR A 2 28.39 -6.96 46.21
CA THR A 2 27.33 -5.95 46.06
C THR A 2 27.31 -5.49 44.61
N ILE A 3 26.18 -5.65 43.93
CA ILE A 3 26.07 -5.40 42.48
C ILE A 3 25.42 -4.03 42.27
N SER A 4 26.16 -3.09 41.67
CA SER A 4 25.65 -1.76 41.34
C SER A 4 24.68 -1.82 40.16
N PRO A 5 23.55 -1.09 40.19
CA PRO A 5 22.71 -0.89 39.01
C PRO A 5 23.44 0.00 37.98
N ARG A 6 23.26 -0.29 36.68
CA ARG A 6 23.72 0.58 35.59
C ARG A 6 22.83 1.82 35.48
N PRO A 7 23.38 3.00 35.11
CA PRO A 7 22.60 4.23 35.02
C PRO A 7 21.64 4.23 33.83
N LEU A 8 20.43 4.75 34.05
CA LEU A 8 19.49 5.13 33.00
C LEU A 8 20.12 6.23 32.11
N LYS A 9 19.96 6.13 30.79
CA LYS A 9 20.30 7.24 29.88
C LYS A 9 19.34 8.40 30.14
N ARG A 10 19.87 9.53 30.59
CA ARG A 10 19.12 10.81 30.60
C ARG A 10 18.74 11.19 29.17
N ILE A 11 17.45 11.48 28.97
CA ILE A 11 16.97 12.22 27.81
C ILE A 11 17.53 13.66 27.93
N PRO A 12 18.10 14.28 26.88
CA PRO A 12 18.53 15.67 26.92
C PRO A 12 17.34 16.62 27.14
N SER A 13 17.50 17.57 28.06
CA SER A 13 16.53 18.65 28.27
C SER A 13 16.51 19.64 27.11
N GLN A 14 15.37 20.31 26.90
CA GLN A 14 15.15 21.35 25.89
C GLN A 14 16.29 22.38 25.83
N ALA A 15 16.65 22.79 24.62
CA ALA A 15 17.56 23.91 24.37
C ALA A 15 17.14 24.67 23.10
N GLY A 16 16.89 25.98 23.24
CA GLY A 16 16.71 26.91 22.12
C GLY A 16 15.36 26.81 21.39
N ALA A 17 14.46 27.77 21.66
CA ALA A 17 13.46 28.14 20.67
C ALA A 17 14.21 28.86 19.52
N LEU A 18 14.41 28.17 18.40
CA LEU A 18 14.81 28.80 17.14
C LEU A 18 13.64 29.64 16.63
N GLU A 19 13.89 30.91 16.32
CA GLU A 19 12.89 31.77 15.68
C GLU A 19 12.50 31.16 14.33
N ALA A 20 11.20 30.93 14.14
CA ALA A 20 10.70 30.26 12.94
C ALA A 20 10.78 31.19 11.72
N SER A 21 11.87 31.09 10.95
CA SER A 21 11.80 31.39 9.52
C SER A 21 10.71 30.52 8.92
N GLY A 22 9.62 31.13 8.46
CA GLY A 22 8.31 30.49 8.34
C GLY A 22 8.34 29.10 7.69
N SER A 23 7.74 28.13 8.37
CA SER A 23 7.50 26.78 7.84
C SER A 23 6.81 26.85 6.48
N PRO A 24 7.14 25.97 5.51
CA PRO A 24 6.45 25.94 4.24
C PRO A 24 4.95 25.72 4.45
N LEU A 25 4.13 26.44 3.69
CA LEU A 25 2.68 26.27 3.71
C LEU A 25 2.34 24.84 3.25
N PHE A 26 1.35 24.21 3.89
CA PHE A 26 0.93 22.87 3.51
C PHE A 26 0.54 22.81 2.03
N GLY A 27 1.01 21.76 1.35
CA GLY A 27 0.91 21.60 -0.09
C GLY A 27 2.07 22.21 -0.88
N SER A 28 2.84 23.16 -0.36
CA SER A 28 3.98 23.73 -1.11
C SER A 28 5.01 22.67 -1.46
N PRO A 29 5.55 22.69 -2.69
CA PRO A 29 6.48 21.67 -3.18
C PRO A 29 7.83 21.70 -2.45
N HIS A 30 8.51 20.56 -2.47
CA HIS A 30 9.85 20.38 -1.95
C HIS A 30 10.81 20.01 -3.11
N PRO A 31 11.33 20.99 -3.88
CA PRO A 31 12.15 20.72 -5.06
C PRO A 31 13.34 19.78 -4.83
N SER A 32 13.93 19.85 -3.63
CA SER A 32 15.07 19.05 -3.15
C SER A 32 14.72 17.72 -2.48
N ALA A 33 13.44 17.38 -2.33
CA ALA A 33 13.05 16.03 -1.92
C ALA A 33 13.23 15.06 -3.08
N GLY A 34 13.80 13.88 -2.82
CA GLY A 34 14.01 12.81 -3.80
C GLY A 34 12.70 12.19 -4.28
N ALA A 35 11.74 12.07 -3.37
CA ALA A 35 10.34 11.77 -3.67
C ALA A 35 9.41 12.71 -2.89
N GLU A 36 8.29 13.05 -3.52
CA GLU A 36 7.20 13.86 -2.97
C GLU A 36 5.86 13.37 -3.53
N ALA A 37 4.81 13.37 -2.72
CA ALA A 37 3.48 12.98 -3.13
C ALA A 37 2.40 13.85 -2.47
N TRP A 38 1.47 14.37 -3.27
CA TRP A 38 0.20 14.91 -2.80
C TRP A 38 -0.86 13.85 -2.97
N TYR A 39 -1.40 13.38 -1.84
CA TYR A 39 -2.41 12.34 -1.78
C TYR A 39 -3.69 12.94 -1.20
N LEU A 40 -4.79 12.88 -1.93
CA LEU A 40 -6.09 13.40 -1.51
C LEU A 40 -7.15 12.33 -1.70
N ASN A 41 -8.03 12.17 -0.72
CA ASN A 41 -9.21 11.33 -0.85
C ASN A 41 -10.46 12.06 -0.31
N GLY A 42 -11.65 11.58 -0.66
CA GLY A 42 -12.87 12.22 -0.20
C GLY A 42 -14.16 11.43 -0.41
N HIS A 43 -15.16 11.81 0.37
CA HIS A 43 -16.53 11.31 0.35
C HIS A 43 -17.45 12.48 -0.02
N VAL A 44 -18.13 12.40 -1.16
CA VAL A 44 -19.07 13.45 -1.63
C VAL A 44 -20.41 12.84 -2.03
N ARG A 45 -21.46 13.67 -2.00
CA ARG A 45 -22.80 13.33 -2.47
C ARG A 45 -23.27 14.33 -3.49
N ASP A 46 -24.11 13.90 -4.41
CA ASP A 46 -24.84 14.81 -5.30
C ASP A 46 -26.21 15.22 -4.76
N GLU A 47 -26.90 16.07 -5.50
CA GLU A 47 -28.23 16.62 -5.19
C GLU A 47 -29.36 15.57 -5.17
N ASN A 48 -29.14 14.37 -5.74
CA ASN A 48 -30.05 13.23 -5.63
C ASN A 48 -29.76 12.37 -4.39
N GLY A 49 -28.61 12.57 -3.75
CA GLY A 49 -28.11 11.78 -2.64
C GLY A 49 -27.18 10.63 -3.03
N ASP A 50 -26.82 10.50 -4.32
CA ASP A 50 -25.88 9.45 -4.74
C ASP A 50 -24.50 9.73 -4.15
N THR A 51 -23.90 8.72 -3.51
CA THR A 51 -22.56 8.80 -2.92
C THR A 51 -21.48 8.48 -3.93
N TYR A 52 -20.46 9.32 -3.99
CA TYR A 52 -19.21 9.08 -4.72
C TYR A 52 -18.05 9.21 -3.74
N THR A 53 -17.04 8.36 -3.91
CA THR A 53 -15.76 8.53 -3.22
C THR A 53 -14.66 8.57 -4.24
N TRP A 54 -13.58 9.28 -3.95
CA TRP A 54 -12.45 9.41 -4.87
C TRP A 54 -11.16 9.42 -4.09
N MET A 55 -10.08 8.98 -4.76
CA MET A 55 -8.71 9.23 -4.35
C MET A 55 -7.91 9.67 -5.56
N ILE A 56 -6.99 10.61 -5.33
CA ILE A 56 -6.00 11.05 -6.29
C ILE A 56 -4.64 11.12 -5.61
N SER A 57 -3.63 10.52 -6.24
CA SER A 57 -2.24 10.58 -5.82
C SER A 57 -1.40 11.16 -6.95
N MET A 58 -0.80 12.32 -6.69
CA MET A 58 0.13 13.01 -7.59
C MET A 58 1.53 12.83 -7.04
N LEU A 59 2.33 11.99 -7.70
CA LEU A 59 3.69 11.64 -7.27
C LEU A 59 4.72 12.36 -8.12
N ARG A 60 5.77 12.86 -7.48
CA ARG A 60 6.96 13.47 -8.07
C ARG A 60 8.17 12.71 -7.52
N ARG A 61 9.03 12.18 -8.40
CA ARG A 61 10.24 11.44 -8.03
C ARG A 61 11.40 11.86 -8.93
N HIS A 62 12.54 12.17 -8.34
CA HIS A 62 13.78 12.27 -9.12
C HIS A 62 14.24 10.88 -9.56
N ASP A 63 15.08 10.83 -10.59
CA ASP A 63 15.73 9.60 -11.00
C ASP A 63 16.71 9.11 -9.91
N VAL A 64 16.85 7.79 -9.78
CA VAL A 64 17.67 7.13 -8.74
C VAL A 64 19.16 7.12 -9.12
N GLN A 65 19.48 7.19 -10.42
CA GLN A 65 20.85 7.16 -10.93
C GLN A 65 21.31 8.52 -11.47
N ASP A 66 20.39 9.34 -12.00
CA ASP A 66 20.69 10.65 -12.59
C ASP A 66 19.90 11.80 -11.94
N HIS A 67 20.39 12.32 -10.83
CA HIS A 67 19.75 13.45 -10.13
C HIS A 67 19.76 14.78 -10.91
N ASP A 68 20.48 14.88 -12.04
CA ASP A 68 20.40 16.03 -12.96
C ASP A 68 19.31 15.83 -14.05
N ALA A 69 18.67 14.65 -14.12
CA ALA A 69 17.57 14.38 -15.04
C ALA A 69 16.25 15.08 -14.63
N PRO A 70 15.35 15.38 -15.59
CA PRO A 70 14.03 15.89 -15.27
C PRO A 70 13.23 14.91 -14.41
N ALA A 71 12.59 15.42 -13.35
CA ALA A 71 11.79 14.62 -12.44
C ALA A 71 10.69 13.81 -13.15
N GLY A 72 10.49 12.58 -12.69
CA GLY A 72 9.37 11.73 -13.03
C GLY A 72 8.09 12.16 -12.31
N TYR A 73 6.97 12.12 -13.02
CA TYR A 73 5.64 12.35 -12.46
C TYR A 73 4.75 11.12 -12.63
N GLY A 74 3.99 10.80 -11.59
CA GLY A 74 2.97 9.75 -11.57
C GLY A 74 1.62 10.33 -11.15
N LEU A 75 0.55 9.82 -11.74
CA LEU A 75 -0.82 10.16 -11.39
C LEU A 75 -1.61 8.87 -11.22
N VAL A 76 -2.22 8.68 -10.05
CA VAL A 76 -3.20 7.61 -9.79
C VAL A 76 -4.52 8.26 -9.44
N ILE A 77 -5.61 7.81 -10.06
CA ILE A 77 -6.98 8.23 -9.75
C ILE A 77 -7.83 6.98 -9.49
N THR A 78 -8.61 6.99 -8.42
CA THR A 78 -9.73 6.06 -8.24
C THR A 78 -11.04 6.81 -8.00
N CYS A 79 -12.14 6.19 -8.39
CA CYS A 79 -13.49 6.66 -8.12
C CYS A 79 -14.39 5.48 -7.77
N SER A 80 -15.15 5.57 -6.69
CA SER A 80 -16.23 4.63 -6.35
C SER A 80 -17.59 5.32 -6.48
N SER A 81 -18.59 4.56 -6.90
CA SER A 81 -19.96 5.01 -7.15
C SER A 81 -20.90 3.80 -7.17
N GLN A 82 -22.21 4.02 -7.30
CA GLN A 82 -23.16 2.94 -7.58
C GLN A 82 -22.82 2.17 -8.88
N ALA A 83 -22.14 2.79 -9.84
CA ALA A 83 -21.63 2.18 -11.07
C ALA A 83 -20.25 1.49 -10.88
N GLY A 84 -19.95 1.04 -9.67
CA GLY A 84 -18.71 0.37 -9.28
C GLY A 84 -17.48 1.27 -9.20
N VAL A 85 -16.35 0.63 -8.88
CA VAL A 85 -15.03 1.26 -8.76
C VAL A 85 -14.33 1.36 -10.11
N SER A 86 -13.69 2.50 -10.37
CA SER A 86 -12.69 2.72 -11.41
C SER A 86 -11.33 3.01 -10.77
N ALA A 87 -10.26 2.58 -11.43
CA ALA A 87 -8.88 2.91 -11.10
C ALA A 87 -8.09 3.12 -12.40
N SER A 88 -7.36 4.23 -12.50
CA SER A 88 -6.52 4.57 -13.64
C SER A 88 -5.19 5.15 -13.16
N ALA A 89 -4.10 4.85 -13.87
CA ALA A 89 -2.76 5.31 -13.54
C ALA A 89 -2.02 5.79 -14.79
N TRP A 90 -1.24 6.85 -14.64
CA TRP A 90 -0.43 7.46 -15.68
C TRP A 90 0.96 7.83 -15.17
N VAL A 91 1.96 7.77 -16.06
CA VAL A 91 3.36 8.07 -15.78
C VAL A 91 3.94 9.00 -16.85
N SER A 92 4.78 9.95 -16.46
CA SER A 92 5.61 10.69 -17.42
C SER A 92 6.69 9.76 -18.02
N PRO A 93 7.25 10.08 -19.20
CA PRO A 93 8.37 9.31 -19.76
C PRO A 93 9.59 9.21 -18.81
N ALA A 94 9.81 10.22 -17.97
CA ALA A 94 10.84 10.19 -16.93
C ALA A 94 10.48 9.25 -15.76
N MET A 95 9.23 9.25 -15.29
CA MET A 95 8.77 8.31 -14.27
C MET A 95 8.82 6.86 -14.77
N HIS A 96 8.44 6.63 -16.03
CA HIS A 96 8.53 5.31 -16.65
C HIS A 96 9.98 4.79 -16.68
N ARG A 97 10.96 5.65 -17.00
CA ARG A 97 12.38 5.32 -16.87
C ARG A 97 12.76 4.99 -15.42
N ALA A 98 12.45 5.87 -14.48
CA ALA A 98 12.81 5.69 -13.07
C ALA A 98 12.21 4.38 -12.49
N VAL A 99 10.98 4.03 -12.84
CA VAL A 99 10.33 2.75 -12.48
C VAL A 99 11.07 1.56 -13.09
N ARG A 100 11.41 1.60 -14.38
CA ARG A 100 12.18 0.54 -15.05
C ARG A 100 13.56 0.35 -14.42
N GLU A 101 14.25 1.45 -14.08
CA GLU A 101 15.60 1.41 -13.52
C GLU A 101 15.62 1.03 -12.03
N ALA A 102 14.57 1.39 -11.27
CA ALA A 102 14.34 0.85 -9.93
C ALA A 102 14.10 -0.67 -9.97
N ILE A 103 13.27 -1.16 -10.91
CA ILE A 103 13.03 -2.60 -11.09
C ILE A 103 14.32 -3.32 -11.52
N ALA A 104 15.05 -2.80 -12.51
CA ALA A 104 16.31 -3.37 -12.97
C ALA A 104 17.43 -3.35 -11.89
N GLY A 105 17.37 -2.39 -10.97
CA GLY A 105 18.25 -2.31 -9.80
C GLY A 105 17.82 -3.17 -8.61
N ASP A 106 16.55 -3.58 -8.53
CA ASP A 106 16.06 -4.42 -7.44
C ASP A 106 16.68 -5.82 -7.52
N THR A 107 17.58 -6.09 -6.58
CA THR A 107 18.27 -7.37 -6.45
C THR A 107 17.74 -8.22 -5.29
N ALA A 108 16.68 -7.77 -4.61
CA ALA A 108 15.86 -8.59 -3.73
C ALA A 108 14.79 -9.41 -4.52
N GLN A 109 14.40 -8.92 -5.69
CA GLN A 109 13.49 -9.57 -6.63
C GLN A 109 14.12 -10.83 -7.28
N ASP A 110 13.32 -11.88 -7.47
CA ASP A 110 13.68 -13.06 -8.24
C ASP A 110 14.15 -12.64 -9.64
N PRO A 111 15.35 -13.05 -10.10
CA PRO A 111 15.90 -12.62 -11.38
C PRO A 111 14.97 -12.93 -12.56
N ARG A 112 14.22 -14.04 -12.51
CA ARG A 112 13.27 -14.43 -13.56
C ARG A 112 12.12 -13.42 -13.69
N ILE A 113 11.72 -12.79 -12.59
CA ILE A 113 10.66 -11.78 -12.55
C ILE A 113 11.21 -10.40 -12.86
N ARG A 114 12.37 -10.02 -12.30
CA ARG A 114 13.02 -8.75 -12.63
C ARG A 114 13.29 -8.66 -14.12
N ASP A 115 14.00 -9.64 -14.67
CA ASP A 115 14.52 -9.56 -16.04
C ASP A 115 13.34 -9.55 -17.05
N ALA A 116 12.25 -10.27 -16.74
CA ALA A 116 11.00 -10.22 -17.51
C ALA A 116 10.25 -8.88 -17.39
N LEU A 117 10.17 -8.29 -16.20
CA LEU A 117 9.55 -6.97 -16.00
C LEU A 117 10.38 -5.86 -16.67
N ALA A 118 11.70 -5.91 -16.57
CA ALA A 118 12.60 -4.95 -17.21
C ALA A 118 12.48 -5.01 -18.74
N GLN A 119 12.50 -6.21 -19.33
CA GLN A 119 12.28 -6.40 -20.77
C GLN A 119 10.91 -5.87 -21.21
N ALA A 120 9.84 -6.21 -20.49
CA ALA A 120 8.49 -5.77 -20.85
C ALA A 120 8.30 -4.25 -20.68
N LEU A 121 9.11 -3.60 -19.85
CA LEU A 121 9.16 -2.14 -19.68
C LEU A 121 10.02 -1.41 -20.72
N ASP A 122 10.82 -2.10 -21.53
CA ASP A 122 11.46 -1.49 -22.70
C ASP A 122 10.49 -1.30 -23.88
N GLU A 123 9.33 -1.98 -23.88
CA GLU A 123 8.25 -1.80 -24.85
C GLU A 123 7.29 -0.64 -24.47
N GLY A 124 7.27 -0.22 -23.21
CA GLY A 124 6.40 0.84 -22.68
C GLY A 124 5.91 0.56 -21.25
N PRO A 125 5.05 1.41 -20.67
CA PRO A 125 4.47 1.14 -19.35
C PRO A 125 3.49 -0.05 -19.40
N LEU A 126 3.53 -0.89 -18.37
CA LEU A 126 2.67 -2.08 -18.28
C LEU A 126 1.25 -1.70 -17.82
N LEU A 127 0.25 -2.08 -18.61
CA LEU A 127 -1.15 -1.79 -18.31
C LEU A 127 -1.56 -2.35 -16.92
N PRO A 128 -2.30 -1.57 -16.12
CA PRO A 128 -3.10 -0.41 -16.52
C PRO A 128 -2.37 0.95 -16.55
N ASP A 129 -1.08 1.02 -16.21
CA ASP A 129 -0.28 2.25 -16.28
C ASP A 129 -0.15 2.73 -17.74
N ARG A 130 -0.20 4.05 -17.96
CA ARG A 130 -0.19 4.68 -19.30
C ARG A 130 0.80 5.83 -19.37
N LEU A 131 1.34 6.14 -20.54
CA LEU A 131 2.10 7.38 -20.72
C LEU A 131 1.17 8.60 -20.64
N LEU A 132 1.64 9.66 -19.96
CA LEU A 132 1.07 11.00 -20.09
C LEU A 132 1.30 11.52 -21.51
N THR A 133 0.24 11.97 -22.17
CA THR A 133 0.27 12.52 -23.54
C THR A 133 0.63 14.01 -23.60
N GLN A 134 0.58 14.69 -22.46
CA GLN A 134 0.93 16.10 -22.28
C GLN A 134 1.99 16.21 -21.18
N PRO A 135 2.88 17.23 -21.22
CA PRO A 135 3.83 17.47 -20.14
C PRO A 135 3.09 17.85 -18.84
N VAL A 136 3.68 17.51 -17.71
CA VAL A 136 3.27 18.06 -16.41
C VAL A 136 3.83 19.48 -16.30
N ALA A 137 3.01 20.42 -15.83
CA ALA A 137 3.46 21.75 -15.43
C ALA A 137 3.31 21.89 -13.91
N GLU A 138 4.39 22.27 -13.24
CA GLU A 138 4.42 22.55 -11.79
C GLU A 138 4.97 23.95 -11.51
N SER A 139 4.50 24.56 -10.42
CA SER A 139 5.16 25.67 -9.76
C SER A 139 6.20 25.15 -8.77
N ALA A 140 7.35 25.80 -8.66
CA ALA A 140 8.42 25.45 -7.72
C ALA A 140 8.37 26.24 -6.39
N GLN A 141 7.31 27.02 -6.15
CA GLN A 141 7.20 27.93 -4.99
C GLN A 141 5.89 27.80 -4.21
N HIS A 142 4.83 27.33 -4.86
CA HIS A 142 3.49 27.16 -4.30
C HIS A 142 2.84 25.94 -4.94
N LEU A 143 1.78 25.41 -4.33
CA LEU A 143 1.03 24.31 -4.93
C LEU A 143 0.22 24.80 -6.14
N ASP A 144 0.76 24.58 -7.33
CA ASP A 144 0.03 24.58 -8.60
C ASP A 144 0.69 23.51 -9.48
N VAL A 145 -0.03 22.41 -9.72
CA VAL A 145 0.45 21.27 -10.52
C VAL A 145 -0.66 20.76 -11.43
N SER A 146 -0.32 20.49 -12.70
CA SER A 146 -1.28 20.03 -13.71
C SER A 146 -0.71 18.94 -14.61
N PHE A 147 -1.49 17.87 -14.79
CA PHE A 147 -1.19 16.68 -15.58
C PHE A 147 -1.92 16.75 -16.91
N GLY A 148 -1.67 17.83 -17.67
CA GLY A 148 -2.43 18.16 -18.87
C GLY A 148 -3.92 18.37 -18.56
N ASP A 149 -4.80 17.70 -19.31
CA ASP A 149 -6.25 17.74 -19.08
C ASP A 149 -6.77 16.68 -18.08
N LEU A 150 -5.91 15.77 -17.61
CA LEU A 150 -6.31 14.64 -16.77
C LEU A 150 -6.60 15.04 -15.32
N ALA A 151 -5.74 15.88 -14.73
CA ALA A 151 -5.90 16.39 -13.38
C ALA A 151 -5.12 17.69 -13.14
N ALA A 152 -5.56 18.49 -12.18
CA ALA A 152 -4.84 19.64 -11.65
C ALA A 152 -5.16 19.86 -10.17
N LEU A 153 -4.16 20.30 -9.40
CA LEU A 153 -4.28 20.66 -7.99
C LEU A 153 -3.58 22.00 -7.76
N ARG A 154 -4.32 23.00 -7.28
CA ARG A 154 -3.80 24.33 -6.95
C ARG A 154 -4.26 24.78 -5.57
N ARG A 155 -3.42 25.49 -4.83
CA ARG A 155 -3.80 26.26 -3.63
C ARG A 155 -4.06 27.72 -4.02
N ASP A 156 -5.23 28.24 -3.67
CA ASP A 156 -5.61 29.64 -3.88
C ASP A 156 -5.03 30.56 -2.77
N GLU A 157 -5.09 31.87 -3.00
CA GLU A 157 -4.55 32.89 -2.08
C GLU A 157 -5.28 32.91 -0.72
N ASP A 158 -6.58 32.54 -0.71
CA ASP A 158 -7.41 32.39 0.48
C ASP A 158 -7.09 31.13 1.31
N GLY A 159 -6.26 30.23 0.79
CA GLY A 159 -5.89 28.97 1.43
C GLY A 159 -6.80 27.79 1.14
N ALA A 160 -7.82 27.95 0.30
CA ALA A 160 -8.57 26.82 -0.25
C ALA A 160 -7.77 26.11 -1.37
N TYR A 161 -8.15 24.88 -1.69
CA TYR A 161 -7.50 24.07 -2.74
C TYR A 161 -8.50 23.78 -3.86
N ARG A 162 -8.12 24.05 -5.12
CA ARG A 162 -8.86 23.66 -6.31
C ARG A 162 -8.31 22.34 -6.82
N LEU A 163 -9.16 21.32 -6.84
CA LEU A 163 -8.87 20.00 -7.38
C LEU A 163 -9.77 19.76 -8.59
N ALA A 164 -9.19 19.48 -9.75
CA ALA A 164 -9.91 19.01 -10.92
C ALA A 164 -9.32 17.68 -11.39
N PHE A 165 -10.16 16.73 -11.82
CA PHE A 165 -9.69 15.45 -12.37
C PHE A 165 -10.71 14.78 -13.30
N ARG A 166 -10.26 13.79 -14.08
CA ARG A 166 -11.05 13.02 -15.05
C ARG A 166 -11.03 11.51 -14.76
N ASP A 167 -12.21 10.92 -14.72
CA ASP A 167 -12.46 9.47 -14.80
C ASP A 167 -13.64 9.24 -15.78
N LYS A 168 -14.70 8.51 -15.41
CA LYS A 168 -15.97 8.39 -16.17
C LYS A 168 -16.69 9.74 -16.37
N GLY A 169 -16.36 10.74 -15.54
CA GLY A 169 -16.77 12.13 -15.65
C GLY A 169 -15.62 13.07 -15.30
N ARG A 170 -15.83 14.38 -15.44
CA ARG A 170 -14.86 15.41 -15.02
C ARG A 170 -15.35 16.07 -13.73
N PHE A 171 -14.53 16.02 -12.70
CA PHE A 171 -14.79 16.63 -11.39
C PHE A 171 -14.07 17.99 -11.32
N GLU A 172 -14.75 18.99 -10.78
CA GLU A 172 -14.18 20.28 -10.36
C GLU A 172 -14.61 20.52 -8.91
N LEU A 173 -13.66 20.50 -7.98
CA LEU A 173 -13.88 20.63 -6.54
C LEU A 173 -13.08 21.81 -5.96
N LEU A 174 -13.73 22.57 -5.08
CA LEU A 174 -13.11 23.45 -4.11
C LEU A 174 -13.06 22.71 -2.77
N LEU A 175 -11.88 22.63 -2.17
CA LEU A 175 -11.62 21.98 -0.89
C LEU A 175 -11.19 23.06 0.12
N THR A 176 -12.08 23.40 1.04
CA THR A 176 -11.86 24.43 2.06
C THR A 176 -11.41 23.77 3.37
N PRO A 177 -10.23 24.10 3.92
CA PRO A 177 -9.77 23.52 5.19
C PRO A 177 -10.76 23.81 6.34
N LEU A 178 -11.16 22.78 7.08
CA LEU A 178 -11.92 22.92 8.33
C LEU A 178 -11.03 22.78 9.57
N LYS A 179 -9.83 22.21 9.40
CA LYS A 179 -8.75 22.20 10.39
C LYS A 179 -7.41 22.48 9.71
N GLU A 180 -6.45 22.95 10.50
CA GLU A 180 -5.08 23.17 10.03
C GLU A 180 -4.37 21.87 9.64
N ALA A 181 -3.27 22.00 8.90
CA ALA A 181 -2.42 20.85 8.59
C ALA A 181 -1.47 20.56 9.76
N VAL A 182 -1.35 19.29 10.12
CA VAL A 182 -0.60 18.81 11.28
C VAL A 182 0.44 17.76 10.86
N PRO A 183 1.61 17.71 11.51
CA PRO A 183 2.59 16.66 11.22
C PRO A 183 2.06 15.28 11.62
N GLN A 184 2.31 14.27 10.79
CA GLN A 184 1.91 12.89 11.05
C GLN A 184 2.93 12.21 11.97
N PHE A 185 2.47 11.25 12.78
CA PHE A 185 3.25 10.36 13.65
C PHE A 185 3.95 10.98 14.87
N ASN A 186 4.59 12.14 14.72
CA ASN A 186 5.29 12.87 15.77
C ASN A 186 5.38 14.36 15.40
N ALA A 187 5.89 15.18 16.32
CA ALA A 187 6.02 16.62 16.14
C ALA A 187 6.98 17.08 15.00
N GLN A 188 7.63 16.15 14.29
CA GLN A 188 8.49 16.41 13.14
C GLN A 188 7.91 15.87 11.82
N GLY A 189 6.75 15.18 11.85
CA GLY A 189 6.15 14.55 10.68
C GLY A 189 6.80 13.21 10.28
N SER A 190 7.81 12.74 11.00
CA SER A 190 8.73 11.71 10.50
C SER A 190 8.21 10.28 10.67
N SER A 191 8.04 9.55 9.57
CA SER A 191 7.98 8.09 9.54
C SER A 191 9.39 7.52 9.54
N PRO A 192 9.70 6.48 10.34
CA PRO A 192 10.93 5.71 10.17
C PRO A 192 11.02 5.09 8.77
N GLY A 193 12.25 4.88 8.29
CA GLY A 193 12.55 4.20 7.04
C GLY A 193 12.69 2.67 7.22
N ARG A 194 12.69 1.93 6.10
CA ARG A 194 12.91 0.47 6.09
C ARG A 194 14.37 0.10 6.35
N LEU A 195 15.30 1.04 6.13
CA LEU A 195 16.73 0.85 6.39
C LEU A 195 17.09 1.26 7.83
N PRO A 196 17.95 0.50 8.55
CA PRO A 196 18.44 0.83 9.90
C PRO A 196 19.23 2.15 10.06
N SER A 197 19.29 2.98 9.02
CA SER A 197 19.91 4.29 8.99
C SER A 197 18.92 5.43 8.72
N ASP A 198 17.62 5.15 8.67
CA ASP A 198 16.53 6.10 8.31
C ASP A 198 16.80 6.84 6.98
N ALA A 199 17.54 6.22 6.06
CA ALA A 199 17.91 6.84 4.78
C ALA A 199 16.75 6.89 3.77
N ASP A 200 15.71 6.08 3.99
CA ASP A 200 14.41 6.13 3.31
C ASP A 200 13.27 6.55 4.25
N ALA A 201 13.58 7.30 5.31
CA ALA A 201 12.57 7.96 6.15
C ALA A 201 11.81 9.04 5.35
N MET A 202 10.55 9.26 5.72
CA MET A 202 9.64 10.17 5.03
C MET A 202 8.97 11.12 6.02
N THR A 203 8.95 12.41 5.68
CA THR A 203 8.17 13.42 6.39
C THR A 203 6.76 13.44 5.82
N SER A 204 5.75 13.39 6.69
CA SER A 204 4.34 13.44 6.32
C SER A 204 3.59 14.49 7.13
N TYR A 205 2.73 15.24 6.46
CA TYR A 205 1.75 16.13 7.07
C TYR A 205 0.35 15.78 6.55
N VAL A 206 -0.66 15.93 7.42
CA VAL A 206 -2.06 15.70 7.08
C VAL A 206 -2.92 16.93 7.36
N MET A 207 -3.81 17.26 6.44
CA MET A 207 -4.94 18.16 6.65
C MET A 207 -6.19 17.27 6.78
N PRO A 208 -6.63 16.97 8.02
CA PRO A 208 -7.47 15.80 8.28
C PRO A 208 -8.94 16.01 7.94
N ARG A 209 -9.39 17.26 7.74
CA ARG A 209 -10.75 17.54 7.26
C ARG A 209 -10.80 18.82 6.42
N LEU A 210 -11.20 18.66 5.16
CA LEU A 210 -11.59 19.73 4.25
C LEU A 210 -13.07 19.57 3.91
N HIS A 211 -13.80 20.69 3.79
CA HIS A 211 -15.13 20.72 3.19
C HIS A 211 -14.98 20.72 1.67
N ALA A 212 -15.56 19.73 1.00
CA ALA A 212 -15.51 19.60 -0.44
C ALA A 212 -16.83 20.08 -1.05
N GLN A 213 -16.77 21.06 -1.96
CA GLN A 213 -17.91 21.53 -2.74
C GLN A 213 -17.52 21.66 -4.22
N GLY A 214 -18.40 21.32 -5.16
CA GLY A 214 -18.04 21.40 -6.57
C GLY A 214 -19.09 20.90 -7.55
N THR A 215 -18.64 20.48 -8.72
CA THR A 215 -19.48 19.94 -9.82
C THR A 215 -18.85 18.69 -10.42
N MET A 216 -19.66 17.67 -10.70
CA MET A 216 -19.31 16.61 -11.65
C MET A 216 -20.00 16.85 -12.99
N HIS A 217 -19.24 16.76 -14.06
CA HIS A 217 -19.72 16.74 -15.45
C HIS A 217 -19.73 15.29 -15.95
N ARG A 218 -20.91 14.76 -16.26
CA ARG A 218 -21.07 13.41 -16.83
C ARG A 218 -20.85 13.42 -18.35
N GLY A 219 -20.59 12.24 -18.93
CA GLY A 219 -20.37 12.07 -20.37
C GLY A 219 -21.58 12.37 -21.27
N ASP A 220 -22.79 12.42 -20.70
CA ASP A 220 -24.02 12.87 -21.35
C ASP A 220 -24.19 14.40 -21.39
N GLY A 221 -23.23 15.15 -20.83
CA GLY A 221 -23.24 16.62 -20.74
C GLY A 221 -24.00 17.16 -19.52
N SER A 222 -24.66 16.31 -18.73
CA SER A 222 -25.29 16.71 -17.48
C SER A 222 -24.25 17.15 -16.43
N ARG A 223 -24.70 18.02 -15.53
CA ARG A 223 -23.93 18.54 -14.40
C ARG A 223 -24.68 18.24 -13.12
N GLN A 224 -23.94 17.85 -12.08
CA GLN A 224 -24.47 17.66 -10.75
C GLN A 224 -23.58 18.41 -9.76
N ARG A 225 -24.18 19.19 -8.85
CA ARG A 225 -23.41 19.74 -7.73
C ARG A 225 -22.98 18.61 -6.81
N LEU A 226 -21.79 18.74 -6.25
CA LEU A 226 -21.23 17.82 -5.25
C LEU A 226 -20.98 18.56 -3.94
N GLU A 227 -21.21 17.89 -2.82
CA GLU A 227 -20.90 18.36 -1.48
C GLU A 227 -20.49 17.21 -0.55
N GLY A 228 -19.50 17.44 0.31
CA GLY A 228 -18.99 16.42 1.23
C GLY A 228 -17.70 16.81 1.94
N GLN A 229 -16.82 15.84 2.17
CA GLN A 229 -15.57 16.01 2.92
C GLN A 229 -14.39 15.34 2.23
N ALA A 230 -13.19 15.88 2.46
CA ALA A 230 -11.94 15.34 1.95
C ALA A 230 -10.86 15.30 3.04
N TRP A 231 -9.84 14.49 2.80
CA TRP A 231 -8.57 14.42 3.52
C TRP A 231 -7.44 14.73 2.53
N CYS A 232 -6.41 15.45 2.98
CA CYS A 232 -5.19 15.65 2.19
C CYS A 232 -3.96 15.26 3.02
N THR A 233 -3.02 14.57 2.38
CA THR A 233 -1.71 14.18 2.93
C THR A 233 -0.63 14.66 1.97
N GLN A 234 0.46 15.19 2.50
CA GLN A 234 1.68 15.46 1.74
C GLN A 234 2.84 14.66 2.36
N ASP A 235 3.38 13.70 1.60
CA ASP A 235 4.53 12.85 1.99
C ASP A 235 5.75 13.30 1.16
N TRP A 236 6.91 13.57 1.79
CA TRP A 236 8.16 13.89 1.09
C TRP A 236 9.41 13.38 1.80
N GLY A 237 10.48 13.06 1.06
CA GLY A 237 11.68 12.46 1.63
C GLY A 237 12.71 12.06 0.57
N ALA A 238 13.46 10.99 0.84
CA ALA A 238 14.39 10.40 -0.13
C ALA A 238 13.65 9.73 -1.30
N THR A 239 14.34 9.54 -2.43
CA THR A 239 13.88 8.65 -3.50
C THR A 239 13.91 7.19 -3.01
N ASP A 240 13.04 6.33 -3.55
CA ASP A 240 13.03 4.90 -3.21
C ASP A 240 14.43 4.29 -3.41
N LEU A 241 15.05 3.89 -2.30
CA LEU A 241 16.34 3.23 -2.34
C LEU A 241 16.20 1.83 -2.94
N LEU A 242 17.10 1.49 -3.86
CA LEU A 242 17.15 0.18 -4.52
C LEU A 242 17.18 -0.95 -3.48
N SER A 243 16.34 -1.97 -3.67
CA SER A 243 16.35 -3.16 -2.82
C SER A 243 17.53 -4.07 -3.18
N PHE A 244 18.19 -4.64 -2.18
CA PHE A 244 19.28 -5.61 -2.34
C PHE A 244 18.92 -6.93 -1.60
N PRO A 245 19.60 -8.06 -1.86
CA PRO A 245 19.36 -9.30 -1.12
C PRO A 245 19.47 -9.08 0.39
N GLY A 246 18.36 -9.27 1.10
CA GLY A 246 18.25 -9.01 2.55
C GLY A 246 17.69 -7.64 2.94
N THR A 247 17.39 -6.75 2.00
CA THR A 247 16.46 -5.62 2.24
C THR A 247 15.10 -6.20 2.59
N PRO A 248 14.49 -5.85 3.75
CA PRO A 248 13.14 -6.29 4.05
C PRO A 248 12.13 -5.68 3.08
N GLY A 249 11.20 -6.51 2.62
CA GLY A 249 9.93 -6.01 2.11
C GLY A 249 9.17 -5.29 3.21
N HIS A 250 8.28 -4.37 2.85
CA HIS A 250 7.60 -3.48 3.79
C HIS A 250 6.12 -3.39 3.45
N THR A 251 5.27 -3.50 4.46
CA THR A 251 3.82 -3.38 4.35
C THR A 251 3.35 -2.23 5.23
N ARG A 252 2.82 -1.16 4.61
CA ARG A 252 2.21 0.01 5.29
C ARG A 252 0.68 -0.14 5.21
N GLU A 253 0.05 -0.35 6.36
CA GLU A 253 -1.39 -0.26 6.52
C GLU A 253 -1.74 1.09 7.18
N TRP A 254 -2.77 1.77 6.68
CA TRP A 254 -3.17 3.10 7.15
C TRP A 254 -4.68 3.26 7.16
N THR A 255 -5.20 4.02 8.13
CA THR A 255 -6.56 4.57 8.07
C THR A 255 -6.61 6.02 8.52
N GLY A 256 -7.23 6.86 7.70
CA GLY A 256 -7.60 8.23 8.04
C GLY A 256 -9.08 8.27 8.41
N ILE A 257 -9.38 8.47 9.69
CA ILE A 257 -10.72 8.43 10.28
C ILE A 257 -11.23 9.84 10.53
N GLN A 258 -12.47 10.11 10.13
CA GLN A 258 -13.22 11.35 10.36
C GLN A 258 -14.48 11.02 11.16
N LEU A 259 -14.45 11.18 12.48
CA LEU A 259 -15.60 10.91 13.35
C LEU A 259 -16.63 12.04 13.30
N GLU A 260 -17.90 11.69 13.54
CA GLU A 260 -19.04 12.61 13.58
C GLU A 260 -18.98 13.58 14.78
N ASN A 261 -18.29 13.20 15.86
CA ASN A 261 -18.05 14.04 17.04
C ASN A 261 -16.92 15.08 16.85
N GLY A 262 -16.38 15.21 15.63
CA GLY A 262 -15.36 16.19 15.29
C GLY A 262 -13.92 15.80 15.63
N TRP A 263 -13.66 14.57 16.08
CA TRP A 263 -12.29 14.02 16.12
C TRP A 263 -11.87 13.50 14.74
N GLU A 264 -10.58 13.59 14.43
CA GLU A 264 -9.96 12.82 13.34
C GLU A 264 -8.75 12.04 13.86
N ILE A 265 -8.61 10.81 13.39
CA ILE A 265 -7.54 9.90 13.82
C ILE A 265 -6.85 9.33 12.58
N SER A 266 -5.54 9.55 12.46
CA SER A 266 -4.70 8.91 11.46
C SER A 266 -3.88 7.80 12.11
N CYS A 267 -4.26 6.55 11.88
CA CYS A 267 -3.54 5.38 12.38
C CYS A 267 -2.68 4.74 11.30
N ILE A 268 -1.43 4.41 11.65
CA ILE A 268 -0.52 3.62 10.81
C ILE A 268 -0.09 2.33 11.53
N HIS A 269 0.12 1.28 10.73
CA HIS A 269 0.70 0.01 11.13
C HIS A 269 1.67 -0.43 10.04
N THR A 270 2.98 -0.42 10.34
CA THR A 270 4.02 -0.90 9.42
C THR A 270 4.62 -2.22 9.90
N ARG A 271 4.88 -3.10 8.93
CA ARG A 271 5.47 -4.42 9.15
C ARG A 271 6.55 -4.67 8.11
N THR A 272 7.72 -5.10 8.56
CA THR A 272 8.75 -5.64 7.68
C THR A 272 8.48 -7.11 7.38
N SER A 273 8.96 -7.58 6.24
CA SER A 273 8.80 -8.96 5.76
C SER A 273 10.09 -9.43 5.07
N ASP A 274 10.64 -10.55 5.49
CA ASP A 274 11.75 -11.21 4.78
C ASP A 274 11.27 -11.68 3.38
N PRO A 275 11.86 -11.21 2.26
CA PRO A 275 11.42 -11.59 0.91
C PRO A 275 11.65 -13.06 0.54
N ALA A 276 12.52 -13.78 1.27
CA ALA A 276 12.87 -15.17 1.02
C ALA A 276 12.11 -16.16 1.92
N THR A 277 11.85 -15.80 3.19
CA THR A 277 11.11 -16.67 4.13
C THR A 277 9.65 -16.28 4.34
N GLY A 278 9.26 -15.05 4.01
CA GLY A 278 7.93 -14.50 4.29
C GLY A 278 7.68 -14.16 5.77
N ALA A 279 8.66 -14.32 6.64
CA ALA A 279 8.55 -13.99 8.05
C ALA A 279 8.34 -12.48 8.24
N THR A 280 7.33 -12.10 9.03
CA THR A 280 7.00 -10.68 9.29
C THR A 280 7.34 -10.25 10.72
N ALA A 281 7.79 -9.00 10.87
CA ALA A 281 8.01 -8.36 12.16
C ALA A 281 7.24 -7.02 12.21
N LEU A 282 6.75 -6.67 13.40
CA LEU A 282 6.20 -5.33 13.65
C LEU A 282 7.34 -4.32 13.70
N GLU A 283 7.16 -3.17 13.05
CA GLU A 283 8.14 -2.10 12.96
C GLU A 283 7.62 -0.82 13.61
N PHE A 284 6.44 -0.33 13.20
CA PHE A 284 5.87 0.90 13.73
C PHE A 284 4.34 0.86 13.85
N THR A 285 3.81 1.31 14.99
CA THR A 285 2.41 1.74 15.13
C THR A 285 2.37 3.15 15.70
N ARG A 286 1.41 3.96 15.21
CA ARG A 286 1.16 5.32 15.70
C ARG A 286 -0.24 5.81 15.35
N ALA A 287 -0.97 6.29 16.35
CA ALA A 287 -2.18 7.07 16.14
C ALA A 287 -1.84 8.55 16.27
N THR A 288 -2.11 9.33 15.22
CA THR A 288 -2.09 10.81 15.28
C THR A 288 -3.53 11.26 15.44
N ALA A 289 -3.87 11.85 16.59
CA ALA A 289 -5.25 12.19 16.95
C ALA A 289 -5.41 13.71 17.05
N ILE A 290 -6.37 14.23 16.29
CA ILE A 290 -6.72 15.65 16.21
C ILE A 290 -8.08 15.83 16.88
N ALA A 291 -8.08 16.53 18.02
CA ALA A 291 -9.28 16.82 18.80
C ALA A 291 -10.18 17.87 18.08
N PRO A 292 -11.46 18.03 18.47
CA PRO A 292 -12.40 18.95 17.82
C PRO A 292 -11.97 20.43 17.78
N ASP A 293 -11.10 20.84 18.71
CA ASP A 293 -10.48 22.17 18.80
C ASP A 293 -9.22 22.34 17.92
N GLY A 294 -8.73 21.26 17.29
CA GLY A 294 -7.48 21.21 16.53
C GLY A 294 -6.27 20.69 17.32
N THR A 295 -6.39 20.45 18.64
CA THR A 295 -5.29 19.96 19.47
C THR A 295 -4.81 18.59 18.98
N THR A 296 -3.53 18.50 18.62
CA THR A 296 -2.91 17.29 18.06
C THR A 296 -2.11 16.52 19.10
N SER A 297 -2.25 15.21 19.10
CA SER A 297 -1.61 14.28 20.05
C SER A 297 -1.20 12.97 19.38
N TYR A 298 -0.22 12.26 19.95
CA TYR A 298 0.38 11.05 19.36
C TYR A 298 0.33 9.90 20.37
N HIS A 299 -0.27 8.78 19.98
CA HIS A 299 -0.57 7.65 20.88
C HIS A 299 -0.09 6.32 20.30
N ASP A 300 0.15 5.34 21.16
CA ASP A 300 0.27 3.94 20.75
C ASP A 300 -1.14 3.39 20.41
N LEU A 301 -1.22 2.38 19.55
CA LEU A 301 -2.49 1.72 19.19
C LEU A 301 -2.35 0.20 19.08
N THR A 302 -3.47 -0.50 19.22
CA THR A 302 -3.63 -1.89 18.77
C THR A 302 -4.33 -1.92 17.41
N TRP A 303 -3.70 -2.56 16.42
CA TRP A 303 -4.24 -2.76 15.08
C TRP A 303 -4.52 -4.26 14.87
N GLN A 304 -5.79 -4.63 14.73
CA GLN A 304 -6.20 -6.03 14.61
C GLN A 304 -7.03 -6.23 13.33
N PRO A 305 -6.48 -6.88 12.28
CA PRO A 305 -7.25 -7.36 11.14
C PRO A 305 -8.32 -8.37 11.57
N ILE A 306 -9.56 -8.14 11.16
CA ILE A 306 -10.73 -8.97 11.47
C ILE A 306 -11.20 -9.74 10.23
N HIS A 307 -11.27 -9.04 9.09
CA HIS A 307 -11.64 -9.60 7.79
C HIS A 307 -10.63 -9.19 6.72
N HIS A 308 -10.49 -10.02 5.69
CA HIS A 308 -9.55 -9.78 4.60
C HIS A 308 -10.11 -10.24 3.25
N TRP A 309 -9.58 -9.67 2.18
CA TRP A 309 -9.76 -10.12 0.80
C TRP A 309 -8.38 -10.43 0.19
N THR A 310 -8.32 -11.39 -0.73
CA THR A 310 -7.08 -11.73 -1.45
C THR A 310 -7.28 -11.55 -2.94
N SER A 311 -6.44 -10.75 -3.58
CA SER A 311 -6.45 -10.56 -5.02
C SER A 311 -5.95 -11.82 -5.73
N LEU A 312 -6.72 -12.33 -6.69
CA LEU A 312 -6.29 -13.42 -7.56
C LEU A 312 -5.34 -12.95 -8.67
N ALA A 313 -5.16 -11.64 -8.87
CA ALA A 313 -4.27 -11.07 -9.89
C ALA A 313 -2.82 -10.91 -9.40
N THR A 314 -2.63 -10.70 -8.09
CA THR A 314 -1.32 -10.40 -7.46
C THR A 314 -0.99 -11.30 -6.26
N LEU A 315 -1.94 -12.15 -5.85
CA LEU A 315 -1.88 -12.95 -4.63
C LEU A 315 -1.67 -12.11 -3.35
N ASN A 316 -1.90 -10.80 -3.41
CA ASN A 316 -1.82 -9.91 -2.24
C ASN A 316 -3.08 -10.06 -1.37
N THR A 317 -2.90 -10.08 -0.05
CA THR A 317 -3.99 -10.16 0.93
C THR A 317 -4.11 -8.86 1.69
N TYR A 318 -5.33 -8.33 1.76
CA TYR A 318 -5.65 -6.98 2.20
C TYR A 318 -6.71 -7.02 3.32
N PRO A 319 -6.49 -6.35 4.45
CA PRO A 319 -7.48 -6.27 5.52
C PRO A 319 -8.67 -5.40 5.08
N THR A 320 -9.87 -5.96 5.04
CA THR A 320 -11.11 -5.26 4.67
C THR A 320 -11.90 -4.77 5.88
N THR A 321 -11.68 -5.36 7.05
CA THR A 321 -12.10 -4.83 8.35
C THR A 321 -10.93 -4.90 9.31
N VAL A 322 -10.65 -3.79 9.99
CA VAL A 322 -9.67 -3.71 11.08
C VAL A 322 -10.35 -3.14 12.32
N ARG A 323 -10.01 -3.70 13.49
CA ARG A 323 -10.25 -3.04 14.77
C ARG A 323 -9.03 -2.22 15.15
N VAL A 324 -9.28 -0.98 15.55
CA VAL A 324 -8.29 0.02 15.93
C VAL A 324 -8.66 0.54 17.31
N SER A 325 -7.80 0.30 18.29
CA SER A 325 -8.02 0.76 19.66
C SER A 325 -6.87 1.67 20.12
N VAL A 326 -7.21 2.79 20.73
CA VAL A 326 -6.27 3.80 21.26
C VAL A 326 -6.61 4.02 22.74
N PRO A 327 -5.99 3.25 23.67
CA PRO A 327 -6.41 3.21 25.08
C PRO A 327 -6.40 4.57 25.78
N ASP A 328 -5.39 5.39 25.51
CA ASP A 328 -5.19 6.72 26.12
C ASP A 328 -6.27 7.75 25.71
N LEU A 329 -7.08 7.45 24.69
CA LEU A 329 -8.24 8.22 24.26
C LEU A 329 -9.58 7.50 24.52
N GLY A 330 -9.54 6.33 25.16
CA GLY A 330 -10.70 5.46 25.36
C GLY A 330 -11.34 4.94 24.07
N LEU A 331 -10.64 5.00 22.93
CA LEU A 331 -11.20 4.63 21.62
C LEU A 331 -11.08 3.12 21.37
N ASP A 332 -12.18 2.49 20.97
CA ASP A 332 -12.18 1.18 20.29
C ASP A 332 -13.12 1.24 19.08
N LEU A 333 -12.56 1.07 17.87
CA LEU A 333 -13.21 1.38 16.59
C LEU A 333 -13.08 0.22 15.60
N ASP A 334 -14.20 -0.27 15.09
CA ASP A 334 -14.24 -1.12 13.90
C ASP A 334 -14.29 -0.24 12.63
N VAL A 335 -13.25 -0.35 11.80
CA VAL A 335 -13.14 0.31 10.50
C VAL A 335 -13.40 -0.74 9.41
N THR A 336 -14.52 -0.61 8.70
CA THR A 336 -14.95 -1.57 7.65
C THR A 336 -15.00 -0.89 6.29
N ALA A 337 -14.22 -1.41 5.34
CA ALA A 337 -14.23 -1.00 3.95
C ALA A 337 -15.59 -1.27 3.29
N THR A 338 -16.14 -0.29 2.57
CA THR A 338 -17.42 -0.45 1.86
C THR A 338 -17.28 -1.25 0.57
N THR A 339 -16.06 -1.47 0.09
CA THR A 339 -15.80 -2.26 -1.12
C THR A 339 -14.58 -3.15 -0.91
N ALA A 340 -14.80 -4.46 -0.73
CA ALA A 340 -13.74 -5.43 -0.49
C ALA A 340 -12.82 -5.66 -1.71
N GLN A 341 -13.33 -5.45 -2.93
CA GLN A 341 -12.61 -5.68 -4.19
C GLN A 341 -12.32 -4.34 -4.88
N GLY A 342 -11.05 -4.05 -5.16
CA GLY A 342 -10.64 -2.76 -5.72
C GLY A 342 -9.12 -2.55 -5.79
N GLU A 343 -8.36 -3.61 -6.10
CA GLU A 343 -6.90 -3.51 -6.16
C GLU A 343 -6.42 -2.55 -7.26
N ILE A 344 -5.62 -1.57 -6.86
CA ILE A 344 -4.99 -0.58 -7.71
C ILE A 344 -3.64 -1.14 -8.16
N ARG A 345 -3.66 -1.92 -9.23
CA ARG A 345 -2.44 -2.46 -9.87
C ARG A 345 -1.72 -1.33 -10.60
N THR A 346 -0.53 -0.98 -10.15
CA THR A 346 0.34 0.07 -10.72
C THR A 346 1.78 -0.12 -10.24
N LEU A 347 2.74 0.13 -11.11
CA LEU A 347 4.17 0.06 -10.77
C LEU A 347 4.65 1.29 -9.99
N LEU A 348 3.87 2.38 -9.96
CA LEU A 348 4.11 3.55 -9.09
C LEU A 348 4.15 3.18 -7.60
N ALA A 349 3.50 2.08 -7.23
CA ALA A 349 3.46 1.47 -5.91
C ALA A 349 4.14 0.07 -5.89
N GLY A 350 5.12 -0.15 -6.77
CA GLY A 350 5.83 -1.43 -6.93
C GLY A 350 5.10 -2.42 -7.83
N ARG A 351 3.90 -2.86 -7.45
CA ARG A 351 3.01 -3.71 -8.30
C ARG A 351 1.53 -3.42 -8.09
N ALA A 352 1.11 -3.29 -6.83
CA ALA A 352 -0.25 -2.93 -6.49
C ALA A 352 -0.36 -2.38 -5.07
N LEU A 353 -1.26 -1.43 -4.86
CA LEU A 353 -1.83 -1.13 -3.54
C LEU A 353 -3.32 -1.50 -3.54
N TRP A 354 -3.91 -1.57 -2.35
CA TRP A 354 -5.36 -1.60 -2.20
C TRP A 354 -5.80 -0.44 -1.31
N GLU A 355 -6.95 0.11 -1.64
CA GLU A 355 -7.58 1.16 -0.86
C GLU A 355 -9.10 1.05 -1.02
N SER A 356 -9.83 1.35 0.05
CA SER A 356 -11.27 1.48 -0.01
C SER A 356 -11.75 2.63 0.89
N PRO A 357 -12.76 3.41 0.47
CA PRO A 357 -13.58 4.14 1.43
C PRO A 357 -14.12 3.18 2.50
N ALA A 358 -14.21 3.65 3.74
CA ALA A 358 -14.62 2.85 4.88
C ALA A 358 -15.63 3.58 5.76
N THR A 359 -16.41 2.80 6.50
CA THR A 359 -17.27 3.28 7.60
C THR A 359 -16.64 2.91 8.93
N VAL A 360 -16.83 3.76 9.92
CA VAL A 360 -16.30 3.59 11.28
C VAL A 360 -17.45 3.52 12.27
N ARG A 361 -17.39 2.56 13.19
CA ARG A 361 -18.30 2.44 14.33
C ARG A 361 -17.52 1.95 15.55
N GLY A 362 -17.88 2.41 16.73
CA GLY A 362 -17.22 1.97 17.96
C GLY A 362 -17.63 2.80 19.17
N ILE A 363 -16.72 2.93 20.13
CA ILE A 363 -16.90 3.73 21.34
C ILE A 363 -15.72 4.68 21.56
N GLN A 364 -16.00 5.79 22.22
CA GLN A 364 -15.03 6.64 22.91
C GLN A 364 -15.40 6.68 24.40
N GLU A 365 -14.56 6.09 25.23
CA GLU A 365 -14.78 5.74 26.65
C GLU A 365 -16.01 4.83 26.85
N THR A 366 -17.20 5.43 26.82
CA THR A 366 -18.52 4.77 26.95
C THR A 366 -19.55 5.31 25.94
N THR A 367 -19.21 6.36 25.19
CA THR A 367 -20.09 7.00 24.22
C THR A 367 -19.95 6.31 22.86
N PRO A 368 -21.03 5.84 22.22
CA PRO A 368 -20.98 5.34 20.85
C PRO A 368 -20.52 6.42 19.87
N VAL A 369 -19.59 6.09 18.98
CA VAL A 369 -19.10 6.98 17.93
C VAL A 369 -19.19 6.32 16.56
N ALA A 370 -19.41 7.14 15.53
CA ALA A 370 -19.44 6.74 14.13
C ALA A 370 -18.68 7.76 13.26
N GLY A 371 -18.38 7.37 12.02
CA GLY A 371 -17.72 8.25 11.07
C GLY A 371 -17.41 7.60 9.72
N THR A 372 -16.74 8.36 8.87
CA THR A 372 -16.17 7.91 7.59
C THR A 372 -14.66 7.75 7.70
N ALA A 373 -14.08 6.91 6.85
CA ALA A 373 -12.64 6.75 6.74
C ALA A 373 -12.22 6.37 5.32
N PHE A 374 -10.92 6.25 5.09
CA PHE A 374 -10.34 5.42 4.03
C PHE A 374 -9.40 4.41 4.68
N LEU A 375 -9.48 3.15 4.27
CA LEU A 375 -8.58 2.08 4.71
C LEU A 375 -7.66 1.74 3.53
N GLN A 376 -6.34 1.86 3.73
CA GLN A 376 -5.31 1.67 2.71
C GLN A 376 -4.34 0.56 3.14
N THR A 377 -3.81 -0.16 2.15
CA THR A 377 -2.71 -1.10 2.33
C THR A 377 -1.78 -1.06 1.13
N LEU A 378 -0.55 -0.59 1.36
CA LEU A 378 0.59 -0.78 0.48
C LEU A 378 1.33 -2.05 0.96
N PRO A 379 1.18 -3.20 0.27
CA PRO A 379 1.78 -4.46 0.68
C PRO A 379 3.25 -4.52 0.24
N THR A 380 3.98 -5.49 0.81
CA THR A 380 5.23 -5.93 0.17
C THR A 380 4.94 -6.46 -1.23
N ASN A 381 5.54 -5.81 -2.25
CA ASN A 381 5.37 -6.18 -3.66
C ASN A 381 6.57 -6.93 -4.25
N THR A 382 7.63 -7.12 -3.47
CA THR A 382 8.82 -7.90 -3.86
C THR A 382 8.50 -9.40 -3.86
N ILE A 383 8.90 -10.10 -4.93
CA ILE A 383 8.79 -11.54 -5.11
C ILE A 383 10.23 -12.11 -5.11
N GLY A 384 10.71 -12.59 -3.96
CA GLY A 384 12.08 -13.11 -3.82
C GLY A 384 12.31 -14.50 -4.43
N ASP A 385 11.27 -15.35 -4.48
CA ASP A 385 11.24 -16.62 -5.21
C ASP A 385 9.87 -16.78 -5.88
N ILE A 386 9.84 -16.85 -7.22
CA ILE A 386 8.60 -17.07 -7.96
C ILE A 386 8.01 -18.46 -7.68
N GLU A 387 8.80 -19.47 -7.34
CA GLU A 387 8.28 -20.81 -7.04
C GLU A 387 7.55 -20.82 -5.68
N HIS A 388 8.08 -20.14 -4.67
CA HIS A 388 7.37 -19.87 -3.41
C HIS A 388 6.10 -19.06 -3.67
N TYR A 389 6.21 -17.95 -4.38
CA TYR A 389 5.06 -17.09 -4.65
C TYR A 389 3.95 -17.84 -5.40
N MET A 390 4.28 -18.66 -6.41
CA MET A 390 3.28 -19.44 -7.15
C MET A 390 2.68 -20.58 -6.32
N ARG A 391 3.40 -21.13 -5.32
CA ARG A 391 2.81 -22.08 -4.35
C ARG A 391 1.66 -21.44 -3.56
N ARG A 392 1.70 -20.14 -3.26
CA ARG A 392 0.60 -19.42 -2.56
C ARG A 392 -0.74 -19.53 -3.29
N THR A 393 -0.74 -19.67 -4.61
CA THR A 393 -1.95 -19.93 -5.42
C THR A 393 -2.72 -21.16 -4.93
N HIS A 394 -2.00 -22.21 -4.51
CA HIS A 394 -2.58 -23.44 -3.99
C HIS A 394 -3.22 -23.22 -2.62
N ASP A 395 -2.52 -22.54 -1.70
CA ASP A 395 -3.05 -22.24 -0.37
C ASP A 395 -4.27 -21.32 -0.43
N ILE A 396 -4.26 -20.33 -1.33
CA ILE A 396 -5.40 -19.46 -1.62
C ILE A 396 -6.57 -20.28 -2.18
N ALA A 397 -6.33 -21.13 -3.19
CA ALA A 397 -7.37 -21.98 -3.78
C ALA A 397 -7.98 -22.95 -2.75
N ARG A 398 -7.17 -23.59 -1.91
CA ARG A 398 -7.62 -24.47 -0.82
C ARG A 398 -8.42 -23.69 0.24
N THR A 399 -8.02 -22.47 0.57
CA THR A 399 -8.72 -21.61 1.54
C THR A 399 -10.07 -21.12 1.00
N GLN A 400 -10.12 -20.66 -0.26
CA GLN A 400 -11.37 -20.27 -0.91
C GLN A 400 -12.31 -21.46 -1.11
N ALA A 401 -11.77 -22.64 -1.45
CA ALA A 401 -12.57 -23.86 -1.54
C ALA A 401 -13.12 -24.29 -0.18
N ALA A 402 -12.35 -24.19 0.92
CA ALA A 402 -12.82 -24.57 2.26
C ALA A 402 -14.03 -23.75 2.75
N ALA A 403 -14.25 -22.54 2.22
CA ALA A 403 -15.44 -21.72 2.50
C ALA A 403 -16.73 -22.22 1.80
N LEU A 404 -16.62 -23.17 0.86
CA LEU A 404 -17.73 -23.82 0.17
C LEU A 404 -17.80 -25.33 0.46
N TYR A 405 -16.62 -25.96 0.56
CA TYR A 405 -16.39 -27.38 0.76
C TYR A 405 -15.87 -27.62 2.17
N SER A 406 -16.75 -27.50 3.18
CA SER A 406 -16.38 -27.65 4.58
C SER A 406 -15.83 -29.04 4.89
N ALA A 407 -14.77 -29.12 5.70
CA ALA A 407 -14.18 -30.39 6.10
C ALA A 407 -15.06 -31.19 7.07
N ASP A 408 -16.01 -30.52 7.74
CA ASP A 408 -16.96 -31.14 8.67
C ASP A 408 -18.21 -31.65 7.92
N PRO A 409 -18.52 -32.97 7.95
CA PRO A 409 -19.78 -33.50 7.41
C PRO A 409 -21.03 -33.07 8.19
N GLY A 410 -20.86 -32.46 9.37
CA GLY A 410 -21.91 -31.81 10.16
C GLY A 410 -22.29 -30.41 9.68
N ASP A 411 -21.52 -29.79 8.77
CA ASP A 411 -21.79 -28.43 8.28
C ASP A 411 -22.99 -28.39 7.30
N GLU A 412 -24.18 -28.29 7.88
CA GLU A 412 -25.45 -28.17 7.16
C GLU A 412 -25.54 -26.95 6.25
N THR A 413 -24.77 -25.89 6.54
CA THR A 413 -24.80 -24.65 5.74
C THR A 413 -23.98 -24.84 4.46
N ALA A 414 -22.71 -25.24 4.58
CA ALA A 414 -21.86 -25.50 3.42
C ALA A 414 -22.41 -26.66 2.57
N LEU A 415 -22.81 -27.77 3.21
CA LEU A 415 -23.37 -28.91 2.48
C LEU A 415 -24.69 -28.54 1.79
N GLY A 416 -25.58 -27.81 2.47
CA GLY A 416 -26.85 -27.36 1.90
C GLY A 416 -26.70 -26.40 0.72
N LEU A 417 -25.65 -25.57 0.70
CA LEU A 417 -25.32 -24.70 -0.43
C LEU A 417 -24.84 -25.50 -1.64
N LEU A 418 -24.03 -26.55 -1.43
CA LEU A 418 -23.54 -27.43 -2.51
C LEU A 418 -24.65 -28.32 -3.10
N THR A 419 -25.62 -28.76 -2.29
CA THR A 419 -26.71 -29.68 -2.70
C THR A 419 -28.01 -28.97 -3.08
N GLY A 420 -28.18 -27.69 -2.71
CA GLY A 420 -29.43 -26.96 -2.80
C GLY A 420 -30.46 -27.32 -1.71
N THR A 421 -30.07 -28.04 -0.65
CA THR A 421 -30.99 -28.49 0.42
C THR A 421 -31.10 -27.52 1.61
N SER A 422 -30.33 -26.43 1.65
CA SER A 422 -30.37 -25.41 2.72
C SER A 422 -31.79 -24.97 3.07
N GLY A 423 -32.25 -25.26 4.29
CA GLY A 423 -33.56 -24.84 4.80
C GLY A 423 -34.77 -25.50 4.12
N ARG A 424 -34.58 -26.57 3.33
CA ARG A 424 -35.65 -27.23 2.55
C ARG A 424 -35.90 -28.68 2.94
N THR A 425 -34.98 -29.32 3.66
CA THR A 425 -35.11 -30.73 4.06
C THR A 425 -34.32 -30.96 5.34
N ASP A 426 -34.97 -31.52 6.36
CA ASP A 426 -34.26 -32.11 7.50
C ASP A 426 -33.63 -33.43 7.01
N LEU A 427 -32.30 -33.50 7.06
CA LEU A 427 -31.53 -34.63 6.54
C LEU A 427 -30.86 -35.35 7.70
N ASP A 428 -31.10 -36.65 7.81
CA ASP A 428 -30.44 -37.49 8.80
C ASP A 428 -28.91 -37.48 8.62
N THR A 429 -28.20 -37.73 9.72
CA THR A 429 -26.73 -37.64 9.78
C THR A 429 -26.04 -38.60 8.79
N ASP A 430 -26.63 -39.77 8.52
CA ASP A 430 -26.06 -40.72 7.57
C ASP A 430 -26.26 -40.22 6.12
N VAL A 431 -27.40 -39.62 5.78
CA VAL A 431 -27.63 -38.97 4.48
C VAL A 431 -26.66 -37.80 4.30
N ARG A 432 -26.50 -36.93 5.31
CA ARG A 432 -25.53 -35.81 5.27
C ARG A 432 -24.09 -36.30 5.08
N HIS A 433 -23.66 -37.28 5.86
CA HIS A 433 -22.33 -37.86 5.73
C HIS A 433 -22.11 -38.52 4.35
N ARG A 434 -23.11 -39.21 3.79
CA ARG A 434 -23.05 -39.77 2.42
C ARG A 434 -23.01 -38.68 1.34
N LEU A 435 -23.76 -37.59 1.49
CA LEU A 435 -23.71 -36.44 0.58
C LEU A 435 -22.34 -35.76 0.63
N HIS A 436 -21.81 -35.48 1.83
CA HIS A 436 -20.45 -34.94 2.02
C HIS A 436 -19.38 -35.82 1.37
N GLN A 437 -19.46 -37.15 1.57
CA GLN A 437 -18.57 -38.11 0.90
C GLN A 437 -18.68 -38.11 -0.64
N ALA A 438 -19.83 -37.71 -1.19
CA ALA A 438 -20.07 -37.67 -2.64
C ALA A 438 -19.70 -36.33 -3.30
N VAL A 439 -19.97 -35.19 -2.65
CA VAL A 439 -19.80 -33.85 -3.24
C VAL A 439 -18.63 -33.05 -2.68
N THR A 440 -18.22 -33.32 -1.43
CA THR A 440 -17.24 -32.50 -0.70
C THR A 440 -15.89 -33.20 -0.57
N ALA A 441 -15.88 -34.43 -0.07
CA ALA A 441 -14.66 -35.21 0.14
C ALA A 441 -13.80 -35.41 -1.14
N PRO A 442 -14.34 -35.59 -2.36
CA PRO A 442 -13.52 -35.71 -3.57
C PRO A 442 -12.77 -34.42 -3.92
N ILE A 443 -13.39 -33.26 -3.68
CA ILE A 443 -12.80 -31.94 -3.94
C ILE A 443 -11.69 -31.65 -2.92
N LEU A 444 -11.96 -31.89 -1.63
CA LEU A 444 -10.96 -31.80 -0.58
C LEU A 444 -9.77 -32.74 -0.84
N HIS A 445 -10.01 -33.99 -1.24
CA HIS A 445 -8.93 -34.93 -1.56
C HIS A 445 -7.99 -34.43 -2.67
N LEU A 446 -8.54 -33.79 -3.71
CA LEU A 446 -7.74 -33.18 -4.79
C LEU A 446 -6.94 -31.96 -4.30
N LEU A 447 -7.52 -31.17 -3.40
CA LEU A 447 -6.87 -30.00 -2.79
C LEU A 447 -5.79 -30.40 -1.77
N ASP A 448 -5.95 -31.49 -1.04
CA ASP A 448 -4.94 -31.97 -0.08
C ASP A 448 -3.78 -32.73 -0.73
N ASN A 449 -3.85 -33.01 -2.04
CA ASN A 449 -2.86 -33.82 -2.78
C ASN A 449 -2.32 -33.13 -4.07
N PRO A 450 -1.84 -31.87 -4.00
CA PRO A 450 -1.31 -31.17 -5.17
C PRO A 450 -0.20 -31.96 -5.87
N GLY A 451 -0.27 -32.02 -7.21
CA GLY A 451 0.72 -32.68 -8.05
C GLY A 451 0.72 -34.22 -8.05
N ARG A 452 -0.08 -34.88 -7.19
CA ARG A 452 -0.22 -36.34 -7.22
C ARG A 452 -1.27 -36.75 -8.26
N ARG A 453 -0.89 -37.63 -9.20
CA ARG A 453 -1.83 -38.19 -10.18
C ARG A 453 -2.91 -39.00 -9.47
N LEU A 454 -4.15 -38.88 -9.94
CA LEU A 454 -5.31 -39.66 -9.49
C LEU A 454 -5.03 -41.17 -9.58
N ALA A 455 -4.68 -41.78 -8.45
CA ALA A 455 -4.77 -43.22 -8.25
C ALA A 455 -6.25 -43.54 -7.91
N PRO A 456 -6.95 -44.37 -8.70
CA PRO A 456 -8.38 -44.57 -8.50
C PRO A 456 -8.66 -45.23 -7.14
N VAL A 457 -9.54 -44.60 -6.36
CA VAL A 457 -9.94 -45.05 -5.02
C VAL A 457 -10.67 -46.39 -5.10
N ARG A 458 -9.92 -47.49 -4.98
CA ARG A 458 -10.51 -48.83 -4.85
C ARG A 458 -11.12 -48.99 -3.46
N HIS A 459 -12.45 -48.90 -3.38
CA HIS A 459 -13.20 -49.34 -2.21
C HIS A 459 -12.80 -50.77 -1.82
N ARG A 460 -12.14 -50.92 -0.66
CA ARG A 460 -11.82 -52.22 -0.08
C ARG A 460 -13.03 -52.75 0.69
N SER A 461 -13.98 -53.36 -0.02
CA SER A 461 -15.05 -54.14 0.58
C SER A 461 -14.46 -55.22 1.51
N ARG A 462 -14.82 -55.21 2.80
CA ARG A 462 -14.46 -56.29 3.73
C ARG A 462 -15.18 -57.58 3.31
N PRO A 463 -14.51 -58.74 3.24
CA PRO A 463 -15.17 -60.01 2.96
C PRO A 463 -16.00 -60.48 4.17
N VAL A 464 -17.16 -61.06 3.89
CA VAL A 464 -18.06 -61.70 4.88
C VAL A 464 -17.49 -63.07 5.28
N PRO A 465 -17.50 -63.46 6.57
CA PRO A 465 -16.98 -64.76 7.00
C PRO A 465 -17.97 -65.91 6.70
N PRO A 466 -17.52 -67.05 6.14
CA PRO A 466 -18.34 -68.24 5.95
C PRO A 466 -18.49 -69.08 7.24
N GLY A 467 -19.54 -69.90 7.30
CA GLY A 467 -19.90 -70.71 8.47
C GLY A 467 -19.07 -71.99 8.69
N ARG A 468 -19.20 -72.54 9.90
CA ARG A 468 -18.79 -73.90 10.33
C ARG A 468 -19.62 -74.96 9.54
N ARG A 469 -19.24 -76.25 9.34
CA ARG A 469 -18.12 -77.19 9.64
C ARG A 469 -18.37 -78.48 8.78
N PRO A 470 -17.71 -79.67 8.89
CA PRO A 470 -16.69 -80.17 9.85
C PRO A 470 -15.44 -80.91 9.29
N ARG A 471 -14.49 -81.18 10.19
CA ARG A 471 -13.44 -82.25 10.28
C ARG A 471 -13.06 -83.10 9.04
N ALA A 472 -11.74 -83.13 8.77
CA ALA A 472 -10.92 -84.36 8.70
C ALA A 472 -9.41 -84.05 8.99
N LEU A 473 -8.64 -85.06 9.39
CA LEU A 473 -7.18 -85.13 9.69
C LEU A 473 -6.80 -86.64 9.74
N PRO A 474 -5.52 -87.11 9.72
CA PRO A 474 -4.21 -86.41 9.71
C PRO A 474 -3.18 -87.00 8.68
N ALA A 475 -1.86 -86.79 8.92
CA ALA A 475 -0.69 -87.62 8.49
C ALA A 475 -0.25 -87.55 6.99
N THR A 476 1.02 -87.78 6.57
CA THR A 476 2.36 -87.96 7.22
C THR A 476 3.48 -87.72 6.17
N ASP A 477 4.58 -87.01 6.46
CA ASP A 477 5.98 -87.50 6.74
C ASP A 477 6.93 -87.68 5.51
N ARG A 478 8.22 -87.35 5.70
CA ARG A 478 9.43 -87.55 4.83
C ARG A 478 9.50 -86.80 3.48
N GLY A 479 10.68 -86.46 2.94
CA GLY A 479 12.03 -86.42 3.54
C GLY A 479 13.20 -86.48 2.54
N HIS A 480 14.35 -85.90 2.93
CA HIS A 480 15.75 -86.15 2.47
C HIS A 480 16.34 -85.58 1.14
N ARG A 481 17.49 -84.89 1.34
CA ARG A 481 18.83 -85.04 0.69
C ARG A 481 19.29 -84.21 -0.55
N THR A 482 19.99 -83.10 -0.26
CA THR A 482 21.42 -82.77 -0.59
C THR A 482 21.95 -82.78 -2.07
N PRO A 483 23.24 -82.43 -2.41
CA PRO A 483 23.55 -81.39 -3.44
C PRO A 483 24.54 -81.93 -4.53
N PRO A 484 25.55 -81.21 -5.13
CA PRO A 484 25.86 -79.76 -5.27
C PRO A 484 26.36 -79.27 -6.68
N ARG A 485 26.66 -77.95 -6.77
CA ARG A 485 27.70 -77.26 -7.61
C ARG A 485 27.78 -77.48 -9.14
N LEU A 486 27.96 -76.37 -9.87
CA LEU A 486 29.12 -76.15 -10.77
C LEU A 486 29.26 -74.68 -11.22
N SER A 487 30.49 -74.25 -11.53
CA SER A 487 30.85 -72.96 -12.16
C SER A 487 32.24 -73.05 -12.80
N PRO A 488 32.45 -72.44 -13.98
CA PRO A 488 33.69 -71.73 -14.37
C PRO A 488 33.37 -70.24 -14.67
N ASP A 489 34.22 -69.22 -14.39
CA ASP A 489 35.48 -68.81 -15.07
C ASP A 489 35.30 -68.40 -16.55
N HIS A 490 35.90 -67.35 -17.13
CA HIS A 490 37.08 -66.45 -16.90
C HIS A 490 36.80 -65.09 -17.66
N ARG A 491 37.58 -63.99 -17.88
CA ARG A 491 38.89 -63.29 -17.57
C ARG A 491 38.76 -61.87 -18.27
N ARG A 492 39.50 -60.75 -18.08
CA ARG A 492 40.50 -60.17 -17.13
C ARG A 492 40.61 -58.62 -17.38
N HIS A 493 41.49 -57.91 -16.64
CA HIS A 493 41.88 -56.46 -16.76
C HIS A 493 43.21 -56.26 -17.56
N PRO A 494 43.92 -55.08 -17.69
CA PRO A 494 43.88 -53.77 -16.95
C PRO A 494 44.19 -52.44 -17.74
N GLY A 495 44.33 -51.29 -17.03
CA GLY A 495 44.93 -50.02 -17.51
C GLY A 495 44.92 -48.85 -16.48
N GLN A 496 46.00 -48.06 -16.34
CA GLN A 496 46.27 -47.08 -15.23
C GLN A 496 47.34 -46.00 -15.62
N LEU A 497 47.59 -44.85 -14.95
CA LEU A 497 46.96 -44.22 -13.76
C LEU A 497 46.84 -42.64 -13.77
N PRO A 498 47.87 -41.77 -13.53
CA PRO A 498 47.65 -40.56 -12.69
C PRO A 498 48.22 -39.16 -13.14
N HIS A 499 47.91 -38.17 -12.29
CA HIS A 499 48.30 -36.73 -12.23
C HIS A 499 49.80 -36.36 -12.21
N PRO A 500 50.13 -35.06 -12.42
CA PRO A 500 50.75 -34.26 -11.33
C PRO A 500 50.14 -32.83 -11.15
N ALA A 501 50.73 -31.97 -10.29
CA ALA A 501 50.18 -30.63 -9.94
C ALA A 501 51.20 -29.59 -9.38
N ARG A 502 50.84 -28.28 -9.44
CA ARG A 502 51.43 -27.08 -8.75
C ARG A 502 52.84 -26.64 -9.22
N PRO A 503 53.35 -25.38 -8.96
CA PRO A 503 53.13 -24.45 -7.82
C PRO A 503 52.80 -22.95 -8.18
N PRO A 504 52.67 -22.00 -7.20
CA PRO A 504 52.07 -20.67 -7.42
C PRO A 504 53.05 -19.47 -7.36
N LYS A 505 52.56 -18.24 -7.65
CA LYS A 505 53.26 -16.96 -7.36
C LYS A 505 52.31 -15.84 -6.85
N ARG A 506 52.78 -15.06 -5.88
CA ARG A 506 52.40 -13.66 -5.52
C ARG A 506 53.66 -12.78 -5.72
N PRO A 507 53.55 -11.46 -5.95
CA PRO A 507 53.78 -10.53 -4.83
C PRO A 507 52.98 -9.19 -4.88
N ARG A 508 53.01 -8.47 -3.74
CA ARG A 508 53.04 -7.00 -3.48
C ARG A 508 52.57 -6.01 -4.59
N GLY A 509 51.88 -4.90 -4.30
CA GLY A 509 51.35 -4.38 -3.03
C GLY A 509 51.46 -2.84 -2.89
N LEU A 510 50.45 -2.21 -2.26
CA LEU A 510 50.46 -0.89 -1.60
C LEU A 510 51.29 0.27 -2.21
N ARG A 511 50.61 1.21 -2.89
CA ARG A 511 50.54 2.67 -2.59
C ARG A 511 50.25 3.51 -3.85
N HIS A 512 49.16 4.27 -3.85
CA HIS A 512 49.13 5.57 -4.53
C HIS A 512 48.33 6.58 -3.70
N ARG A 513 48.89 7.79 -3.52
CA ARG A 513 48.21 8.93 -2.92
C ARG A 513 47.35 9.63 -3.98
N PRO A 514 46.18 10.18 -3.65
CA PRO A 514 45.68 11.34 -4.37
C PRO A 514 46.68 12.48 -4.16
N ARG A 515 47.19 13.09 -5.24
CA ARG A 515 47.91 14.37 -5.13
C ARG A 515 46.89 15.48 -4.98
N HIS A 516 47.02 16.31 -3.95
CA HIS A 516 46.42 17.64 -3.99
C HIS A 516 47.03 18.41 -5.17
N HIS A 517 46.22 18.76 -6.17
CA HIS A 517 46.48 19.93 -7.00
C HIS A 517 45.36 20.94 -6.81
N ARG A 518 45.58 21.89 -5.88
CA ARG A 518 44.92 23.19 -5.94
C ARG A 518 45.21 23.80 -7.32
N ARG A 519 44.15 24.10 -8.08
CA ARG A 519 44.15 25.19 -9.06
C ARG A 519 42.95 26.07 -8.74
N HIS A 520 43.19 27.19 -8.08
CA HIS A 520 42.20 28.27 -8.03
C HIS A 520 41.95 28.82 -9.44
N PRO A 521 40.76 29.38 -9.71
CA PRO A 521 40.40 29.84 -11.04
C PRO A 521 41.26 31.04 -11.48
N ARG A 522 41.53 31.14 -12.77
CA ARG A 522 42.01 32.40 -13.37
C ARG A 522 40.81 33.34 -13.50
N LEU A 523 40.83 34.41 -12.72
CA LEU A 523 40.06 35.62 -13.01
C LEU A 523 40.40 36.13 -14.41
N LEU A 524 39.38 36.49 -15.18
CA LEU A 524 39.50 37.32 -16.37
C LEU A 524 38.39 38.38 -16.34
N HIS A 525 38.72 39.56 -15.83
CA HIS A 525 37.90 40.75 -16.01
C HIS A 525 37.99 41.21 -17.48
N LEU A 526 36.86 41.66 -18.03
CA LEU A 526 36.64 42.66 -19.10
C LEU A 526 35.20 42.43 -19.63
N ARG A 527 34.34 43.43 -19.88
CA ARG A 527 34.36 44.87 -19.54
C ARG A 527 32.90 45.39 -19.60
N ARG A 528 32.52 46.37 -18.77
CA ARG A 528 31.25 47.12 -18.96
C ARG A 528 31.34 48.02 -20.20
N PRO A 529 30.18 48.43 -20.75
CA PRO A 529 29.96 49.85 -21.01
C PRO A 529 28.85 50.47 -20.15
N HIS A 530 28.99 51.77 -19.91
CA HIS A 530 27.95 52.72 -19.48
C HIS A 530 27.08 53.12 -20.69
N ALA A 531 25.94 53.83 -20.60
CA ALA A 531 24.95 54.05 -19.53
C ALA A 531 23.78 54.89 -20.11
N ALA A 532 22.64 54.98 -19.41
CA ALA A 532 21.69 56.09 -19.59
C ALA A 532 20.82 56.31 -18.33
N ARG A 533 20.64 57.57 -17.94
CA ARG A 533 19.61 58.04 -17.00
C ARG A 533 19.28 59.51 -17.35
N PRO A 534 18.01 59.82 -17.59
CA PRO A 534 17.33 60.97 -16.94
C PRO A 534 16.27 60.40 -15.95
N THR A 535 15.91 60.96 -14.78
CA THR A 535 15.35 62.29 -14.44
C THR A 535 14.06 62.61 -15.23
N SER A 536 12.93 63.03 -14.63
CA SER A 536 12.74 63.72 -13.34
C SER A 536 11.28 63.75 -12.81
N ARG A 537 11.16 63.71 -11.47
CA ARG A 537 10.16 64.35 -10.57
C ARG A 537 8.63 64.04 -10.67
N PRO A 538 7.86 64.33 -9.59
CA PRO A 538 6.44 63.95 -9.45
C PRO A 538 5.47 65.13 -9.55
N GLN A 539 4.16 64.85 -9.45
CA GLN A 539 3.13 65.81 -9.03
C GLN A 539 2.24 65.22 -7.91
N HIS A 540 1.95 66.02 -6.89
CA HIS A 540 0.81 65.81 -6.01
C HIS A 540 -0.42 66.48 -6.63
N HIS A 541 -1.62 65.97 -6.33
CA HIS A 541 -2.71 66.83 -5.91
C HIS A 541 -3.61 66.08 -4.91
N ALA A 542 -4.16 66.79 -3.93
CA ALA A 542 -5.05 66.25 -2.91
C ALA A 542 -6.40 66.95 -2.97
N ALA A 543 -7.48 66.24 -2.60
CA ALA A 543 -8.82 66.83 -2.43
C ALA A 543 -9.65 66.07 -1.38
N HIS A 544 -9.84 66.73 -0.24
CA HIS A 544 -11.06 66.78 0.58
C HIS A 544 -11.93 65.53 0.89
N LEU A 545 -11.85 65.15 2.17
CA LEU A 545 -12.97 64.80 3.07
C LEU A 545 -14.19 65.76 2.93
N PRO A 546 -15.44 65.38 3.30
CA PRO A 546 -15.76 64.79 4.60
C PRO A 546 -16.86 63.70 4.64
N ALA A 547 -17.18 63.23 5.86
CA ALA A 547 -18.15 62.18 6.15
C ALA A 547 -19.41 62.69 6.88
N LEU A 548 -20.53 61.97 6.69
CA LEU A 548 -21.73 61.90 7.53
C LEU A 548 -22.22 60.43 7.44
N SER A 549 -22.39 59.60 8.47
CA SER A 549 -22.65 59.69 9.93
C SER A 549 -24.12 59.42 10.33
N ALA A 550 -24.31 58.22 10.91
CA ALA A 550 -25.33 57.82 11.90
C ALA A 550 -26.84 57.70 11.52
N GLY A 551 -27.55 56.87 12.30
CA GLY A 551 -29.02 56.61 12.22
C GLY A 551 -29.36 55.18 11.78
N HIS A 552 -29.43 54.14 12.64
CA HIS A 552 -30.51 53.79 13.59
C HIS A 552 -31.95 53.76 13.00
N ALA A 553 -32.86 52.84 13.36
CA ALA A 553 -32.79 51.48 13.93
C ALA A 553 -34.22 50.88 14.08
N ARG A 554 -34.41 49.55 13.95
CA ARG A 554 -35.59 48.76 14.42
C ARG A 554 -36.94 49.08 13.70
N ARG A 555 -38.01 48.27 13.72
CA ARG A 555 -38.36 46.94 14.33
C ARG A 555 -39.45 46.23 13.44
N PRO A 556 -39.86 44.96 13.69
CA PRO A 556 -40.72 44.16 12.77
C PRO A 556 -42.13 43.84 13.29
N ARG A 557 -42.97 43.22 12.43
CA ARG A 557 -44.13 42.29 12.65
C ARG A 557 -44.86 42.11 11.30
N ARG A 558 -45.66 41.09 10.95
CA ARG A 558 -45.98 39.68 11.34
C ARG A 558 -47.01 39.21 10.24
N PRO A 559 -47.56 37.96 10.23
CA PRO A 559 -48.18 37.37 9.01
C PRO A 559 -49.72 37.38 8.97
N GLY A 560 -50.27 36.88 7.86
CA GLY A 560 -51.69 36.52 7.63
C GLY A 560 -52.31 37.22 6.42
N PRO A 561 -53.38 36.68 5.80
CA PRO A 561 -54.07 35.42 6.12
C PRO A 561 -53.28 34.16 5.72
#